data_AF-A0A2B4PJZ5-F1
#
_entry.id   AF-A0A2B4PJZ5-F1
#
_cell.length_a   1.000
_cell.length_b   1.000
_cell.length_c   1.000
_cell.angle_alpha   90.00
_cell.angle_beta   90.00
_cell.angle_gamma   90.00
#
_symmetry.space_group_name_H-M   'P 1'
#
loop_
_entity.id
_entity.type
_entity.pdbx_description
1 polymer ?
#
loop_
_entity_poly.entity_id
_entity_poly.type
_entity_poly.pdbx_seq_one_letter_code
_entity_poly.pdbx_strand_id
1 'polypeptide(L)'
;MIVEQANLCVEEAGVHWVQDKDLLKEVVGLVEWPVVLLGRIDQDFMSLPEEVTVTYMQEHQRYFACRDAVGRLAPYFLVVSNITASDGGKQITEGNERVLRARLSDAQFCEAQDRKIPLSHYADQLSELVFHEKLGTLAEKVGRLEKLTVSMASKGNVDAVQAQQVAKLCKADLMTEMVAEFPKLQGTMGCYYAQDQGKEIAQAIEDHYAPRGAFESLPEVKLGRLVGLADRIDTLVGFFAVGIRPTGSKDPYALRRAALAVIRLIESGFDFTLPDLISWSYGAYKNLPKEALSLEQVNQDLLAFF
;
A
#
# COMPACT_ATOMS: atom_id res chain seq x y z
N MET A 1 -8.41 -30.66 -5.30
CA MET A 1 -8.47 -30.67 -6.77
C MET A 1 -7.71 -29.52 -7.40
N ILE A 2 -8.13 -28.24 -7.30
CA ILE A 2 -7.39 -27.11 -7.93
C ILE A 2 -5.92 -27.06 -7.52
N VAL A 3 -5.62 -27.13 -6.21
CA VAL A 3 -4.24 -27.09 -5.69
C VAL A 3 -3.37 -28.21 -6.25
N GLU A 4 -3.94 -29.41 -6.38
CA GLU A 4 -3.23 -30.59 -6.88
C GLU A 4 -2.92 -30.46 -8.38
N GLN A 5 -3.92 -30.05 -9.18
CA GLN A 5 -3.72 -29.77 -10.60
C GLN A 5 -2.72 -28.63 -10.82
N ALA A 6 -2.81 -27.56 -10.03
CA ALA A 6 -1.89 -26.43 -10.09
C ALA A 6 -0.44 -26.85 -9.85
N ASN A 7 -0.18 -27.69 -8.82
CA ASN A 7 1.16 -28.20 -8.54
C ASN A 7 1.69 -29.03 -9.73
N LEU A 8 0.87 -29.90 -10.32
CA LEU A 8 1.26 -30.70 -11.49
C LEU A 8 1.55 -29.81 -12.71
N CYS A 9 0.73 -28.79 -12.97
CA CYS A 9 0.91 -27.89 -14.11
C CYS A 9 2.24 -27.12 -14.05
N VAL A 10 2.68 -26.71 -12.86
CA VAL A 10 3.91 -25.91 -12.72
C VAL A 10 5.19 -26.74 -12.66
N GLU A 11 5.09 -28.05 -12.36
CA GLU A 11 6.25 -28.95 -12.30
C GLU A 11 7.01 -29.02 -13.62
N GLU A 12 6.31 -29.15 -14.75
CA GLU A 12 6.94 -29.20 -16.08
C GLU A 12 7.68 -27.91 -16.44
N ALA A 13 7.22 -26.77 -15.93
CA ALA A 13 7.82 -25.46 -16.15
C ALA A 13 8.91 -25.11 -15.13
N GLY A 14 9.09 -25.91 -14.07
CA GLY A 14 10.08 -25.66 -13.02
C GLY A 14 9.79 -24.38 -12.21
N VAL A 15 8.52 -24.01 -12.08
CA VAL A 15 8.08 -22.82 -11.34
C VAL A 15 7.18 -23.20 -10.16
N HIS A 16 6.91 -22.26 -9.27
CA HIS A 16 5.92 -22.42 -8.21
C HIS A 16 4.83 -21.36 -8.32
N TRP A 17 3.59 -21.70 -8.02
CA TRP A 17 2.49 -20.75 -8.08
C TRP A 17 2.27 -20.06 -6.73
N VAL A 18 1.82 -18.81 -6.77
CA VAL A 18 1.53 -18.01 -5.57
C VAL A 18 0.16 -18.40 -5.03
N GLN A 19 0.13 -19.01 -3.85
CA GLN A 19 -1.09 -19.46 -3.20
C GLN A 19 -1.78 -18.32 -2.44
N ASP A 20 -2.50 -17.48 -3.17
CA ASP A 20 -3.42 -16.52 -2.57
C ASP A 20 -4.68 -17.25 -2.10
N LYS A 21 -4.85 -17.35 -0.76
CA LYS A 21 -5.95 -18.11 -0.15
C LYS A 21 -7.31 -17.51 -0.41
N ASP A 22 -7.40 -16.19 -0.52
CA ASP A 22 -8.68 -15.51 -0.70
C ASP A 22 -9.10 -15.55 -2.16
N LEU A 23 -8.15 -15.35 -3.09
CA LEU A 23 -8.39 -15.61 -4.51
C LEU A 23 -8.75 -17.08 -4.77
N LEU A 24 -8.07 -18.03 -4.12
CA LEU A 24 -8.40 -19.46 -4.27
C LEU A 24 -9.82 -19.76 -3.80
N LYS A 25 -10.28 -19.17 -2.69
CA LYS A 25 -11.67 -19.33 -2.24
C LYS A 25 -12.67 -18.73 -3.23
N GLU A 26 -12.36 -17.55 -3.78
CA GLU A 26 -13.20 -16.93 -4.83
C GLU A 26 -13.30 -17.87 -6.03
N VAL A 27 -12.16 -18.33 -6.57
CA VAL A 27 -12.12 -19.21 -7.73
C VAL A 27 -12.86 -20.52 -7.48
N VAL A 28 -12.72 -21.13 -6.30
CA VAL A 28 -13.50 -22.32 -5.92
C VAL A 28 -15.01 -22.07 -5.98
N GLY A 29 -15.47 -20.86 -5.68
CA GLY A 29 -16.87 -20.47 -5.81
C GLY A 29 -17.33 -20.19 -7.25
N LEU A 30 -16.41 -20.02 -8.20
CA LEU A 30 -16.71 -19.70 -9.60
C LEU A 30 -16.76 -20.92 -10.52
N VAL A 31 -16.19 -22.05 -10.10
CA VAL A 31 -16.02 -23.24 -10.95
C VAL A 31 -16.56 -24.50 -10.28
N GLU A 32 -17.34 -25.27 -11.03
CA GLU A 32 -17.88 -26.56 -10.56
C GLU A 32 -16.95 -27.73 -10.93
N TRP A 33 -16.32 -27.63 -12.11
CA TRP A 33 -15.46 -28.64 -12.71
C TRP A 33 -14.09 -28.04 -13.06
N PRO A 34 -13.24 -27.72 -12.07
CA PRO A 34 -12.00 -27.01 -12.33
C PRO A 34 -11.01 -27.83 -13.16
N VAL A 35 -10.50 -27.18 -14.20
CA VAL A 35 -9.36 -27.59 -15.02
C VAL A 35 -8.33 -26.46 -14.95
N VAL A 36 -7.20 -26.71 -14.31
CA VAL A 36 -6.09 -25.75 -14.22
C VAL A 36 -5.25 -25.81 -15.49
N LEU A 37 -4.94 -24.65 -16.05
CA LEU A 37 -4.13 -24.50 -17.27
C LEU A 37 -3.00 -23.50 -17.01
N LEU A 38 -1.83 -23.77 -17.59
CA LEU A 38 -0.65 -22.92 -17.50
C LEU A 38 -0.55 -22.03 -18.75
N GLY A 39 -0.68 -20.73 -18.57
CA GLY A 39 -0.45 -19.72 -19.61
C GLY A 39 0.89 -19.00 -19.45
N ARG A 40 1.30 -18.29 -20.50
CA ARG A 40 2.53 -17.50 -20.55
C ARG A 40 2.26 -16.01 -20.54
N ILE A 41 3.09 -15.30 -19.79
CA ILE A 41 3.14 -13.84 -19.82
C ILE A 41 4.12 -13.44 -20.93
N ASP A 42 3.74 -12.47 -21.75
CA ASP A 42 4.65 -11.95 -22.77
C ASP A 42 5.89 -11.32 -22.12
N GLN A 43 7.07 -11.56 -22.71
CA GLN A 43 8.34 -11.11 -22.15
C GLN A 43 8.42 -9.58 -22.05
N ASP A 44 7.73 -8.86 -22.95
CA ASP A 44 7.68 -7.39 -22.95
C ASP A 44 7.10 -6.82 -21.63
N PHE A 45 6.16 -7.55 -21.01
CA PHE A 45 5.52 -7.14 -19.75
C PHE A 45 6.29 -7.55 -18.50
N MET A 46 7.34 -8.35 -18.64
CA MET A 46 8.21 -8.70 -17.50
C MET A 46 9.09 -7.53 -17.05
N SER A 47 9.03 -6.40 -17.75
CA SER A 47 9.65 -5.12 -17.35
C SER A 47 8.79 -4.30 -16.37
N LEU A 48 7.49 -4.58 -16.29
CA LEU A 48 6.60 -3.94 -15.32
C LEU A 48 6.97 -4.35 -13.89
N PRO A 49 6.76 -3.48 -12.89
CA PRO A 49 6.78 -3.88 -11.49
C PRO A 49 5.99 -5.17 -11.23
N GLU A 50 6.55 -6.11 -10.48
CA GLU A 50 5.90 -7.41 -10.29
C GLU A 50 4.57 -7.27 -9.57
N GLU A 51 4.46 -6.31 -8.64
CA GLU A 51 3.24 -6.01 -7.90
C GLU A 51 2.12 -5.53 -8.84
N VAL A 52 2.45 -4.77 -9.89
CA VAL A 52 1.49 -4.33 -10.92
C VAL A 52 1.00 -5.54 -11.71
N THR A 53 1.92 -6.35 -12.26
CA THR A 53 1.55 -7.51 -13.08
C THR A 53 0.72 -8.52 -12.29
N VAL A 54 1.11 -8.82 -11.05
CA VAL A 54 0.36 -9.70 -10.15
C VAL A 54 -1.02 -9.12 -9.86
N THR A 55 -1.11 -7.81 -9.60
CA THR A 55 -2.37 -7.14 -9.31
C THR A 55 -3.36 -7.23 -10.46
N TYR A 56 -2.94 -6.93 -11.69
CA TYR A 56 -3.79 -7.04 -12.87
C TYR A 56 -4.27 -8.48 -13.10
N MET A 57 -3.38 -9.46 -12.93
CA MET A 57 -3.72 -10.88 -13.05
C MET A 57 -4.78 -11.31 -12.04
N GLN A 58 -4.63 -10.93 -10.78
CA GLN A 58 -5.53 -11.32 -9.70
C GLN A 58 -6.89 -10.62 -9.80
N GLU A 59 -6.91 -9.29 -9.91
CA GLU A 59 -8.17 -8.53 -9.81
C GLU A 59 -9.02 -8.58 -11.08
N HIS A 60 -8.39 -8.51 -12.26
CA HIS A 60 -9.15 -8.50 -13.51
C HIS A 60 -9.50 -9.91 -13.98
N GLN A 61 -8.59 -10.87 -13.79
CA GLN A 61 -8.69 -12.17 -14.47
C GLN A 61 -8.72 -13.38 -13.53
N ARG A 62 -8.53 -13.21 -12.21
CA ARG A 62 -8.46 -14.29 -11.23
C ARG A 62 -7.40 -15.33 -11.56
N TYR A 63 -6.30 -14.88 -12.15
CA TYR A 63 -5.14 -15.73 -12.42
C TYR A 63 -4.21 -15.79 -11.22
N PHE A 64 -3.52 -16.92 -11.07
CA PHE A 64 -2.47 -17.07 -10.07
C PHE A 64 -1.11 -16.84 -10.71
N ALA A 65 -0.34 -15.92 -10.16
CA ALA A 65 1.03 -15.67 -10.59
C ALA A 65 1.94 -16.87 -10.30
N CYS A 66 2.95 -17.07 -11.13
CA CYS A 66 4.04 -18.02 -10.86
C CYS A 66 5.32 -17.29 -10.48
N ARG A 67 6.19 -17.96 -9.72
CA ARG A 67 7.50 -17.48 -9.30
C ARG A 67 8.59 -18.51 -9.63
N ASP A 68 9.78 -18.00 -9.94
CA ASP A 68 10.96 -18.80 -10.26
C ASP A 68 11.60 -19.40 -9.00
N ALA A 69 12.63 -20.22 -9.14
CA ALA A 69 13.30 -20.86 -7.99
C ALA A 69 13.90 -19.88 -6.95
N VAL A 70 14.12 -18.62 -7.32
CA VAL A 70 14.64 -17.57 -6.41
C VAL A 70 13.55 -16.63 -5.90
N GLY A 71 12.28 -16.92 -6.22
CA GLY A 71 11.12 -16.20 -5.72
C GLY A 71 10.73 -14.96 -6.52
N ARG A 72 11.28 -14.71 -7.71
CA ARG A 72 10.87 -13.60 -8.58
C ARG A 72 9.70 -13.99 -9.45
N LEU A 73 8.89 -13.02 -9.91
CA LEU A 73 7.82 -13.28 -10.88
C LEU A 73 8.35 -14.03 -12.11
N ALA A 74 7.78 -15.19 -12.39
CA ALA A 74 8.06 -15.99 -13.58
C ALA A 74 7.10 -15.59 -14.72
N PRO A 75 7.47 -15.79 -16.00
CA PRO A 75 6.64 -15.43 -17.16
C PRO A 75 5.50 -16.44 -17.39
N TYR A 76 4.85 -16.87 -16.30
CA TYR A 76 3.78 -17.85 -16.29
C TYR A 76 2.67 -17.45 -15.33
N PHE A 77 1.46 -17.87 -15.65
CA PHE A 77 0.31 -17.75 -14.78
C PHE A 77 -0.56 -18.99 -14.88
N LEU A 78 -1.32 -19.28 -13.83
CA LEU A 78 -2.35 -20.32 -13.85
C LEU A 78 -3.73 -19.68 -14.02
N VAL A 79 -4.53 -20.28 -14.89
CA VAL A 79 -5.96 -19.99 -15.03
C VAL A 79 -6.75 -21.26 -14.70
N VAL A 80 -7.92 -21.08 -14.06
CA VAL A 80 -8.83 -22.19 -13.76
C VAL A 80 -10.04 -22.09 -14.67
N SER A 81 -10.14 -23.05 -15.59
CA SER A 81 -11.28 -23.19 -16.51
C SER A 81 -12.35 -24.07 -15.88
N ASN A 82 -13.62 -23.83 -16.25
CA ASN A 82 -14.74 -24.70 -15.93
C ASN A 82 -15.07 -25.67 -17.09
N ILE A 83 -14.16 -25.82 -18.06
CA ILE A 83 -14.35 -26.57 -19.30
C ILE A 83 -13.19 -27.54 -19.48
N THR A 84 -13.51 -28.83 -19.61
CA THR A 84 -12.58 -29.86 -20.10
C THR A 84 -12.54 -29.80 -21.62
N ALA A 85 -11.57 -29.07 -22.18
CA ALA A 85 -11.44 -28.90 -23.62
C ALA A 85 -10.82 -30.14 -24.30
N SER A 86 -11.31 -30.48 -25.50
CA SER A 86 -10.83 -31.64 -26.27
C SER A 86 -9.40 -31.48 -26.80
N ASP A 87 -8.88 -30.25 -26.87
CA ASP A 87 -7.52 -29.92 -27.30
C ASP A 87 -6.53 -29.81 -26.13
N GLY A 88 -6.91 -30.30 -24.94
CA GLY A 88 -6.09 -30.18 -23.73
C GLY A 88 -6.04 -28.76 -23.15
N GLY A 89 -6.93 -27.86 -23.58
CA GLY A 89 -7.01 -26.49 -23.06
C GLY A 89 -6.15 -25.47 -23.82
N LYS A 90 -5.61 -25.85 -24.99
CA LYS A 90 -4.71 -24.99 -25.78
C LYS A 90 -5.40 -23.70 -26.22
N GLN A 91 -6.58 -23.78 -26.84
CA GLN A 91 -7.32 -22.58 -27.27
C GLN A 91 -7.77 -21.69 -26.10
N ILE A 92 -8.09 -22.31 -24.95
CA ILE A 92 -8.44 -21.58 -23.73
C ILE A 92 -7.22 -20.78 -23.25
N THR A 93 -6.06 -21.43 -23.18
CA THR A 93 -4.80 -20.80 -22.77
C THR A 93 -4.43 -19.64 -23.70
N GLU A 94 -4.40 -19.85 -25.01
CA GLU A 94 -4.13 -18.80 -26.02
C GLU A 94 -5.13 -17.63 -25.97
N GLY A 95 -6.40 -17.92 -25.63
CA GLY A 95 -7.42 -16.90 -25.39
C GLY A 95 -7.09 -16.03 -24.16
N ASN A 96 -6.78 -16.68 -23.04
CA ASN A 96 -6.46 -15.99 -21.78
C ASN A 96 -5.13 -15.20 -21.88
N GLU A 97 -4.14 -15.71 -22.61
CA GLU A 97 -2.89 -15.00 -22.90
C GLU A 97 -3.14 -13.71 -23.70
N ARG A 98 -4.01 -13.75 -24.72
CA ARG A 98 -4.40 -12.54 -25.47
C ARG A 98 -5.12 -11.52 -24.61
N VAL A 99 -6.01 -11.97 -23.72
CA VAL A 99 -6.69 -11.09 -22.77
C VAL A 99 -5.69 -10.46 -21.80
N LEU A 100 -4.77 -11.25 -21.25
CA LEU A 100 -3.75 -10.74 -20.34
C LEU A 100 -2.83 -9.72 -21.03
N ARG A 101 -2.39 -10.01 -22.25
CA ARG A 101 -1.57 -9.09 -23.06
C ARG A 101 -2.26 -7.74 -23.24
N ALA A 102 -3.56 -7.71 -23.51
CA ALA A 102 -4.29 -6.44 -23.61
C ALA A 102 -4.28 -5.67 -22.28
N ARG A 103 -4.55 -6.35 -21.15
CA ARG A 103 -4.55 -5.74 -19.82
C ARG A 103 -3.19 -5.23 -19.37
N LEU A 104 -2.13 -5.98 -19.61
CA LEU A 104 -0.77 -5.56 -19.27
C LEU A 104 -0.26 -4.46 -20.20
N SER A 105 -0.78 -4.36 -21.43
CA SER A 105 -0.54 -3.21 -22.30
C SER A 105 -1.16 -1.93 -21.74
N ASP A 106 -2.37 -2.02 -21.17
CA ASP A 106 -3.00 -0.89 -20.47
C ASP A 106 -2.16 -0.49 -19.25
N ALA A 107 -1.73 -1.47 -18.43
CA ALA A 107 -0.85 -1.26 -17.28
C ALA A 107 0.45 -0.53 -17.64
N GLN A 108 1.11 -1.00 -18.70
CA GLN A 108 2.36 -0.41 -19.19
C GLN A 108 2.15 1.01 -19.70
N PHE A 109 0.99 1.30 -20.32
CA PHE A 109 0.64 2.65 -20.73
C PHE A 109 0.45 3.57 -19.52
N CYS A 110 -0.32 3.15 -18.51
CA CYS A 110 -0.53 3.92 -17.28
C CYS A 110 0.78 4.17 -16.53
N GLU A 111 1.63 3.15 -16.37
CA GLU A 111 2.94 3.33 -15.74
C GLU A 111 3.82 4.31 -16.54
N ALA A 112 3.84 4.18 -17.86
CA ALA A 112 4.62 5.07 -18.71
C ALA A 112 4.09 6.51 -18.69
N GLN A 113 2.77 6.69 -18.55
CA GLN A 113 2.13 8.00 -18.40
C GLN A 113 2.50 8.62 -17.04
N ASP A 114 2.41 7.84 -15.97
CA ASP A 114 2.75 8.28 -14.62
C ASP A 114 4.22 8.71 -14.49
N ARG A 115 5.12 8.02 -15.19
CA ARG A 115 6.55 8.36 -15.23
C ARG A 115 6.91 9.59 -16.05
N LYS A 116 5.97 10.22 -16.78
CA LYS A 116 6.27 11.42 -17.59
C LYS A 116 6.50 12.67 -16.76
N ILE A 117 5.95 12.73 -15.55
CA ILE A 117 6.11 13.86 -14.64
C ILE A 117 6.68 13.37 -13.30
N PRO A 118 7.50 14.18 -12.62
CA PRO A 118 8.11 13.76 -11.36
C PRO A 118 7.07 13.58 -10.26
N LEU A 119 7.33 12.67 -9.32
CA LEU A 119 6.44 12.37 -8.19
C LEU A 119 6.08 13.64 -7.38
N SER A 120 6.98 14.63 -7.31
CA SER A 120 6.72 15.90 -6.66
C SER A 120 5.57 16.71 -7.27
N HIS A 121 5.30 16.56 -8.57
CA HIS A 121 4.17 17.23 -9.22
C HIS A 121 2.84 16.64 -8.74
N TYR A 122 2.78 15.32 -8.56
CA TYR A 122 1.60 14.67 -7.98
C TYR A 122 1.35 15.10 -6.53
N ALA A 123 2.42 15.38 -5.77
CA ALA A 123 2.28 15.91 -4.41
C ALA A 123 1.51 17.24 -4.36
N ASP A 124 1.69 18.11 -5.37
CA ASP A 124 0.98 19.41 -5.43
C ASP A 124 -0.53 19.23 -5.65
N GLN A 125 -0.94 18.12 -6.28
CA GLN A 125 -2.34 17.80 -6.57
C GLN A 125 -3.07 17.19 -5.36
N LEU A 126 -2.37 16.86 -4.26
CA LEU A 126 -3.01 16.36 -3.03
C LEU A 126 -3.99 17.34 -2.39
N SER A 127 -4.01 18.60 -2.84
CA SER A 127 -5.00 19.59 -2.45
C SER A 127 -6.41 19.28 -2.98
N GLU A 128 -6.52 18.45 -4.03
CA GLU A 128 -7.79 18.01 -4.61
C GLU A 128 -8.45 16.88 -3.80
N LEU A 129 -7.69 16.19 -2.96
CA LEU A 129 -8.18 15.08 -2.13
C LEU A 129 -8.54 15.54 -0.71
N VAL A 130 -9.79 15.35 -0.33
CA VAL A 130 -10.27 15.62 1.03
C VAL A 130 -9.74 14.53 1.97
N PHE A 131 -8.95 14.92 2.97
CA PHE A 131 -8.54 14.02 4.05
C PHE A 131 -9.73 13.74 4.98
N HIS A 132 -10.41 14.80 5.42
CA HIS A 132 -11.66 14.74 6.16
C HIS A 132 -12.30 16.13 6.16
N GLU A 133 -13.64 16.22 6.09
CA GLU A 133 -14.37 17.50 6.01
C GLU A 133 -13.94 18.52 7.08
N LYS A 134 -13.70 18.06 8.31
CA LYS A 134 -13.25 18.89 9.45
C LYS A 134 -11.73 19.07 9.58
N LEU A 135 -10.92 18.31 8.84
CA LEU A 135 -9.46 18.29 8.97
C LEU A 135 -8.74 18.69 7.67
N GLY A 136 -9.51 19.01 6.63
CA GLY A 136 -9.03 19.59 5.39
C GLY A 136 -8.60 18.56 4.34
N THR A 137 -7.58 18.91 3.56
CA THR A 137 -7.09 18.13 2.40
C THR A 137 -5.89 17.25 2.75
N LEU A 138 -5.54 16.33 1.85
CA LEU A 138 -4.31 15.54 1.98
C LEU A 138 -3.05 16.40 1.86
N ALA A 139 -3.06 17.47 1.06
CA ALA A 139 -1.96 18.44 1.05
C ALA A 139 -1.75 19.09 2.43
N GLU A 140 -2.83 19.48 3.11
CA GLU A 140 -2.72 20.03 4.46
C GLU A 140 -2.21 19.00 5.46
N LYS A 141 -2.60 17.72 5.31
CA LYS A 141 -2.05 16.62 6.08
C LYS A 141 -0.55 16.45 5.84
N VAL A 142 -0.11 16.35 4.59
CA VAL A 142 1.31 16.25 4.23
C VAL A 142 2.11 17.42 4.79
N GLY A 143 1.59 18.65 4.71
CA GLY A 143 2.23 19.81 5.30
C GLY A 143 2.34 19.77 6.84
N ARG A 144 1.48 19.01 7.53
CA ARG A 144 1.65 18.69 8.97
C ARG A 144 2.70 17.61 9.18
N LEU A 145 2.73 16.58 8.33
CA LEU A 145 3.75 15.52 8.38
C LEU A 145 5.16 16.07 8.20
N GLU A 146 5.38 17.00 7.26
CA GLU A 146 6.67 17.66 7.09
C GLU A 146 7.17 18.33 8.38
N LYS A 147 6.31 19.06 9.09
CA LYS A 147 6.67 19.72 10.35
C LYS A 147 6.90 18.72 11.49
N LEU A 148 6.05 17.71 11.57
CA LEU A 148 6.13 16.66 12.58
C LEU A 148 7.43 15.88 12.44
N THR A 149 7.75 15.44 11.22
CA THR A 149 8.96 14.65 10.94
C THR A 149 10.23 15.45 11.21
N VAL A 150 10.27 16.75 10.89
CA VAL A 150 11.39 17.64 11.28
C VAL A 150 11.52 17.74 12.80
N SER A 151 10.41 17.89 13.53
CA SER A 151 10.42 17.96 15.00
C SER A 151 10.86 16.65 15.65
N MET A 152 10.51 15.53 15.02
CA MET A 152 10.85 14.18 15.47
C MET A 152 12.28 13.77 15.10
N ALA A 153 12.87 14.32 14.03
CA ALA A 153 14.09 13.82 13.42
C ALA A 153 15.27 13.67 14.40
N SER A 154 15.51 14.67 15.25
CA SER A 154 16.60 14.65 16.23
C SER A 154 16.45 13.53 17.26
N LYS A 155 15.30 13.42 17.93
CA LYS A 155 15.03 12.32 18.88
C LYS A 155 14.88 10.96 18.18
N GLY A 156 14.45 10.97 16.93
CA GLY A 156 14.36 9.81 16.06
C GLY A 156 15.71 9.31 15.56
N ASN A 157 16.79 10.09 15.71
CA ASN A 157 18.11 9.83 15.13
C ASN A 157 18.00 9.45 13.64
N VAL A 158 17.35 10.33 12.87
CA VAL A 158 17.25 10.28 11.40
C VAL A 158 17.60 11.66 10.84
N ASP A 159 17.98 11.72 9.56
CA ASP A 159 18.23 12.99 8.88
C ASP A 159 16.92 13.77 8.68
N ALA A 160 16.89 15.03 9.14
CA ALA A 160 15.69 15.85 9.09
C ALA A 160 15.28 16.25 7.67
N VAL A 161 16.26 16.42 6.76
CA VAL A 161 16.01 16.79 5.36
C VAL A 161 15.40 15.61 4.61
N GLN A 162 15.96 14.41 4.78
CA GLN A 162 15.39 13.19 4.21
C GLN A 162 14.00 12.90 4.80
N ALA A 163 13.80 13.09 6.11
CA ALA A 163 12.50 12.84 6.74
C ALA A 163 11.42 13.78 6.20
N GLN A 164 11.76 15.07 6.02
CA GLN A 164 10.88 16.04 5.39
C GLN A 164 10.60 15.66 3.92
N GLN A 165 11.62 15.24 3.16
CA GLN A 165 11.46 14.86 1.76
C GLN A 165 10.53 13.65 1.60
N VAL A 166 10.68 12.61 2.44
CA VAL A 166 9.77 11.47 2.47
C VAL A 166 8.36 11.94 2.84
N ALA A 167 8.21 12.74 3.89
CA ALA A 167 6.90 13.25 4.31
C ALA A 167 6.17 13.99 3.18
N LYS A 168 6.89 14.82 2.42
CA LYS A 168 6.36 15.56 1.27
C LYS A 168 5.85 14.64 0.14
N LEU A 169 6.53 13.52 -0.10
CA LEU A 169 6.26 12.64 -1.24
C LEU A 169 5.45 11.40 -0.89
N CYS A 170 5.32 11.03 0.39
CA CYS A 170 4.85 9.72 0.83
C CYS A 170 3.42 9.36 0.38
N LYS A 171 2.60 10.35 0.04
CA LYS A 171 1.21 10.15 -0.42
C LYS A 171 0.97 10.61 -1.85
N ALA A 172 2.01 11.08 -2.54
CA ALA A 172 1.89 11.66 -3.87
C ALA A 172 1.39 10.64 -4.91
N ASP A 173 1.71 9.37 -4.72
CA ASP A 173 1.27 8.30 -5.61
C ASP A 173 -0.25 8.11 -5.63
N LEU A 174 -0.99 8.60 -4.63
CA LEU A 174 -2.46 8.60 -4.64
C LEU A 174 -3.08 9.39 -5.81
N MET A 175 -2.30 10.25 -6.47
CA MET A 175 -2.73 11.03 -7.63
C MET A 175 -2.33 10.40 -8.97
N THR A 176 -1.67 9.23 -8.97
CA THR A 176 -1.21 8.57 -10.19
C THR A 176 -2.30 7.68 -10.78
N GLU A 177 -2.27 7.45 -12.10
CA GLU A 177 -3.25 6.61 -12.78
C GLU A 177 -3.22 5.17 -12.24
N MET A 178 -2.01 4.64 -11.99
CA MET A 178 -1.85 3.27 -11.47
C MET A 178 -2.53 3.07 -10.11
N VAL A 179 -2.42 4.03 -9.18
CA VAL A 179 -3.04 3.91 -7.85
C VAL A 179 -4.53 4.25 -7.90
N ALA A 180 -4.95 5.13 -8.81
CA ALA A 180 -6.36 5.37 -9.07
C ALA A 180 -7.07 4.10 -9.58
N GLU A 181 -6.41 3.31 -10.43
CA GLU A 181 -6.92 2.01 -10.88
C GLU A 181 -6.83 0.94 -9.76
N PHE A 182 -5.70 0.85 -9.06
CA PHE A 182 -5.48 -0.12 -7.99
C PHE A 182 -5.02 0.55 -6.69
N PRO A 183 -5.97 0.94 -5.81
CA PRO A 183 -5.64 1.58 -4.54
C PRO A 183 -4.71 0.77 -3.62
N LYS A 184 -4.60 -0.55 -3.80
CA LYS A 184 -3.70 -1.41 -3.03
C LYS A 184 -2.22 -1.23 -3.38
N LEU A 185 -1.91 -0.62 -4.53
CA LEU A 185 -0.54 -0.35 -4.97
C LEU A 185 0.03 0.95 -4.39
N GLN A 186 -0.74 1.66 -3.55
CA GLN A 186 -0.24 2.82 -2.82
C GLN A 186 0.97 2.47 -1.94
N GLY A 187 1.93 3.39 -1.84
CA GLY A 187 3.25 3.18 -1.25
C GLY A 187 4.21 2.51 -2.22
N THR A 188 3.82 1.37 -2.79
CA THR A 188 4.65 0.60 -3.73
C THR A 188 4.93 1.41 -5.00
N MET A 189 3.90 2.00 -5.63
CA MET A 189 4.12 2.87 -6.79
C MET A 189 4.89 4.14 -6.41
N GLY A 190 4.61 4.73 -5.25
CA GLY A 190 5.40 5.83 -4.71
C GLY A 190 6.90 5.49 -4.62
N CYS A 191 7.26 4.29 -4.16
CA CYS A 191 8.65 3.80 -4.14
C CYS A 191 9.24 3.67 -5.56
N TYR A 192 8.50 3.07 -6.51
CA TYR A 192 8.97 2.94 -7.90
C TYR A 192 9.16 4.29 -8.61
N TYR A 193 8.35 5.29 -8.27
CA TYR A 193 8.40 6.63 -8.87
C TYR A 193 9.38 7.57 -8.17
N ALA A 194 9.78 7.28 -6.93
CA ALA A 194 10.75 8.07 -6.18
C ALA A 194 12.20 7.56 -6.27
N GLN A 195 12.50 6.58 -7.14
CA GLN A 195 13.84 6.01 -7.24
C GLN A 195 14.92 7.06 -7.56
N ASP A 196 14.58 8.13 -8.27
CA ASP A 196 15.45 9.26 -8.58
C ASP A 196 15.78 10.13 -7.35
N GLN A 197 15.01 10.01 -6.27
CA GLN A 197 15.26 10.67 -4.97
C GLN A 197 16.27 9.90 -4.10
N GLY A 198 16.67 8.71 -4.53
CA GLY A 198 17.57 7.81 -3.80
C GLY A 198 16.83 6.66 -3.11
N LYS A 199 17.49 5.49 -3.08
CA LYS A 199 16.90 4.22 -2.65
C LYS A 199 16.28 4.26 -1.25
N GLU A 200 16.92 4.93 -0.29
CA GLU A 200 16.41 5.02 1.08
C GLU A 200 15.12 5.84 1.19
N ILE A 201 15.02 6.95 0.43
CA ILE A 201 13.81 7.78 0.38
C ILE A 201 12.67 7.04 -0.31
N ALA A 202 12.96 6.40 -1.44
CA ALA A 202 11.99 5.58 -2.17
C ALA A 202 11.43 4.46 -1.28
N GLN A 203 12.29 3.70 -0.60
CA GLN A 203 11.86 2.65 0.32
C GLN A 203 11.06 3.22 1.50
N ALA A 204 11.49 4.36 2.07
CA ALA A 204 10.78 5.00 3.18
C ALA A 204 9.35 5.45 2.80
N ILE A 205 9.11 5.81 1.54
CA ILE A 205 7.77 6.14 1.01
C ILE A 205 6.85 4.92 1.03
N GLU A 206 7.33 3.73 0.69
CA GLU A 206 6.50 2.52 0.84
C GLU A 206 6.35 2.12 2.30
N ASP A 207 7.47 2.09 3.01
CA ASP A 207 7.59 1.64 4.40
C ASP A 207 6.70 2.42 5.37
N HIS A 208 6.39 3.69 5.10
CA HIS A 208 5.55 4.49 6.00
C HIS A 208 4.14 3.91 6.18
N TYR A 209 3.65 3.11 5.23
CA TYR A 209 2.36 2.42 5.35
C TYR A 209 2.42 1.24 6.32
N ALA A 210 3.59 0.69 6.64
CA ALA A 210 3.74 -0.40 7.59
C ALA A 210 4.00 0.10 9.04
N PRO A 211 3.54 -0.63 10.07
CA PRO A 211 2.70 -1.81 9.98
C PRO A 211 1.22 -1.43 9.75
N ARG A 212 0.54 -2.13 8.85
CA ARG A 212 -0.92 -2.05 8.59
C ARG A 212 -1.72 -2.91 9.57
N GLY A 213 -1.09 -3.93 10.17
CA GLY A 213 -1.71 -4.84 11.13
C GLY A 213 -0.87 -5.17 12.36
N ALA A 214 -1.49 -5.85 13.33
CA ALA A 214 -0.86 -6.27 14.59
C ALA A 214 0.36 -7.19 14.38
N PHE A 215 0.30 -8.04 13.37
CA PHE A 215 1.27 -9.10 13.11
C PHE A 215 2.20 -8.82 11.92
N GLU A 216 2.01 -7.70 11.23
CA GLU A 216 2.86 -7.33 10.09
C GLU A 216 4.24 -6.88 10.59
N SER A 217 5.29 -7.19 9.84
CA SER A 217 6.65 -6.76 10.20
C SER A 217 6.76 -5.23 10.24
N LEU A 218 7.67 -4.74 11.08
CA LEU A 218 8.04 -3.33 11.06
C LEU A 218 8.99 -3.08 9.86
N PRO A 219 8.94 -1.90 9.24
CA PRO A 219 9.89 -1.52 8.19
C PRO A 219 11.33 -1.70 8.64
N GLU A 220 12.28 -2.03 7.77
CA GLU A 220 13.70 -2.04 8.16
C GLU A 220 14.25 -0.61 8.22
N VAL A 221 13.81 0.26 7.31
CA VAL A 221 14.29 1.63 7.19
C VAL A 221 13.71 2.50 8.31
N LYS A 222 14.59 3.03 9.17
CA LYS A 222 14.21 3.89 10.30
C LYS A 222 13.47 5.16 9.85
N LEU A 223 13.83 5.67 8.68
CA LEU A 223 13.16 6.81 8.05
C LEU A 223 11.68 6.53 7.79
N GLY A 224 11.35 5.39 7.17
CA GLY A 224 9.97 4.95 6.95
C GLY A 224 9.19 4.78 8.25
N ARG A 225 9.81 4.20 9.29
CA ARG A 225 9.19 4.10 10.63
C ARG A 225 8.83 5.46 11.22
N LEU A 226 9.72 6.44 11.11
CA LEU A 226 9.51 7.78 11.67
C LEU A 226 8.36 8.51 10.96
N VAL A 227 8.32 8.46 9.62
CA VAL A 227 7.23 9.06 8.84
C VAL A 227 5.91 8.32 9.09
N GLY A 228 5.94 6.98 9.15
CA GLY A 228 4.77 6.17 9.47
C GLY A 228 4.19 6.46 10.87
N LEU A 229 5.06 6.75 11.84
CA LEU A 229 4.66 7.17 13.18
C LEU A 229 4.01 8.56 13.16
N ALA A 230 4.64 9.52 12.46
CA ALA A 230 4.09 10.87 12.30
C ALA A 230 2.70 10.83 11.63
N ASP A 231 2.51 10.00 10.60
CA ASP A 231 1.25 9.90 9.86
C ASP A 231 0.08 9.39 10.71
N ARG A 232 0.37 8.38 11.54
CA ARG A 232 -0.63 7.78 12.44
C ARG A 232 -0.95 8.68 13.62
N ILE A 233 0.06 9.31 14.22
CA ILE A 233 -0.15 10.29 15.29
C ILE A 233 -0.97 11.48 14.78
N ASP A 234 -0.65 12.03 13.60
CA ASP A 234 -1.42 13.11 12.97
C ASP A 234 -2.90 12.72 12.83
N THR A 235 -3.15 11.52 12.31
CA THR A 235 -4.51 11.01 12.14
C THR A 235 -5.23 10.86 13.50
N LEU A 236 -4.60 10.22 14.49
CA LEU A 236 -5.21 10.02 15.80
C LEU A 236 -5.55 11.36 16.48
N VAL A 237 -4.61 12.30 16.49
CA VAL A 237 -4.78 13.62 17.12
C VAL A 237 -5.85 14.42 16.41
N GLY A 238 -5.82 14.49 15.07
CA GLY A 238 -6.84 15.21 14.30
C GLY A 238 -8.23 14.67 14.54
N PHE A 239 -8.42 13.35 14.45
CA PHE A 239 -9.72 12.71 14.62
C PHE A 239 -10.28 12.92 16.03
N PHE A 240 -9.44 12.74 17.06
CA PHE A 240 -9.87 12.98 18.44
C PHE A 240 -10.17 14.46 18.69
N ALA A 241 -9.38 15.38 18.14
CA ALA A 241 -9.61 16.81 18.25
C ALA A 241 -10.99 17.24 17.71
N VAL A 242 -11.48 16.61 16.64
CA VAL A 242 -12.81 16.91 16.07
C VAL A 242 -13.91 15.99 16.58
N GLY A 243 -13.65 15.24 17.66
CA GLY A 243 -14.62 14.40 18.37
C GLY A 243 -14.92 13.05 17.73
N ILE A 244 -14.11 12.59 16.77
CA ILE A 244 -14.31 11.30 16.11
C ILE A 244 -13.53 10.22 16.86
N ARG A 245 -14.27 9.22 17.35
CA ARG A 245 -13.73 8.11 18.15
C ARG A 245 -14.34 6.78 17.69
N PRO A 246 -13.62 5.66 17.85
CA PRO A 246 -14.24 4.34 17.67
C PRO A 246 -15.37 4.14 18.70
N THR A 247 -16.48 3.53 18.27
CA THR A 247 -17.64 3.28 19.15
C THR A 247 -17.99 1.80 19.12
N GLY A 248 -18.06 1.15 20.29
CA GLY A 248 -18.37 -0.29 20.38
C GLY A 248 -17.48 -1.11 19.43
N SER A 249 -18.11 -1.87 18.51
CA SER A 249 -17.43 -2.65 17.48
C SER A 249 -17.04 -1.88 16.21
N LYS A 250 -17.48 -0.62 16.03
CA LYS A 250 -17.24 0.16 14.81
C LYS A 250 -15.97 0.99 14.93
N ASP A 251 -15.13 0.90 13.90
CA ASP A 251 -13.95 1.72 13.71
C ASP A 251 -13.75 2.02 12.21
N PRO A 252 -14.58 2.92 11.63
CA PRO A 252 -14.59 3.15 10.18
C PRO A 252 -13.28 3.75 9.67
N TYR A 253 -12.52 4.44 10.52
CA TYR A 253 -11.23 5.07 10.19
C TYR A 253 -10.02 4.25 10.66
N ALA A 254 -10.26 3.03 11.17
CA ALA A 254 -9.20 2.14 11.66
C ALA A 254 -8.28 2.77 12.72
N LEU A 255 -8.81 3.64 13.59
CA LEU A 255 -8.04 4.35 14.61
C LEU A 255 -7.41 3.38 15.64
N ARG A 256 -8.05 2.24 15.93
CA ARG A 256 -7.46 1.20 16.78
C ARG A 256 -6.24 0.56 16.14
N ARG A 257 -6.28 0.31 14.82
CA ARG A 257 -5.12 -0.20 14.08
C ARG A 257 -4.01 0.84 14.03
N ALA A 258 -4.36 2.12 13.87
CA ALA A 258 -3.40 3.22 13.91
C ALA A 258 -2.71 3.32 15.28
N ALA A 259 -3.46 3.26 16.39
CA ALA A 259 -2.89 3.29 17.74
C ALA A 259 -1.96 2.09 18.01
N LEU A 260 -2.36 0.88 17.62
CA LEU A 260 -1.49 -0.29 17.76
C LEU A 260 -0.19 -0.13 16.97
N ALA A 261 -0.27 0.40 15.74
CA ALA A 261 0.92 0.66 14.94
C ALA A 261 1.83 1.74 15.57
N VAL A 262 1.25 2.78 16.19
CA VAL A 262 2.01 3.78 16.95
C VAL A 262 2.80 3.15 18.10
N ILE A 263 2.16 2.29 18.92
CA ILE A 263 2.84 1.59 20.02
C ILE A 263 4.04 0.82 19.48
N ARG A 264 3.81 -0.01 18.45
CA ARG A 264 4.87 -0.85 17.86
C ARG A 264 6.00 -0.04 17.25
N LEU A 265 5.70 1.11 16.65
CA LEU A 265 6.71 2.00 16.07
C LEU A 265 7.54 2.69 17.16
N ILE A 266 6.94 3.11 18.28
CA ILE A 266 7.66 3.67 19.43
C ILE A 266 8.58 2.60 20.04
N GLU A 267 8.06 1.40 20.28
CA GLU A 267 8.82 0.25 20.81
C GLU A 267 9.97 -0.20 19.89
N SER A 268 9.97 0.22 18.62
CA SER A 268 11.00 -0.14 17.63
C SER A 268 12.37 0.55 17.83
N GLY A 269 12.53 1.30 18.92
CA GLY A 269 13.78 1.96 19.30
C GLY A 269 13.77 3.48 19.18
N PHE A 270 12.59 4.11 19.20
CA PHE A 270 12.49 5.57 19.32
C PHE A 270 12.31 5.99 20.78
N ASP A 271 12.97 7.07 21.18
CA ASP A 271 12.81 7.69 22.50
C ASP A 271 11.77 8.83 22.44
N PHE A 272 10.53 8.45 22.16
CA PHE A 272 9.39 9.36 22.15
C PHE A 272 8.41 9.05 23.28
N THR A 273 7.85 10.09 23.88
CA THR A 273 6.69 9.95 24.77
C THR A 273 5.41 10.26 23.99
N LEU A 274 4.32 9.55 24.30
CA LEU A 274 3.02 9.84 23.68
C LEU A 274 2.58 11.30 23.90
N PRO A 275 2.71 11.91 25.10
CA PRO A 275 2.37 13.31 25.30
C PRO A 275 3.14 14.28 24.39
N ASP A 276 4.44 14.06 24.16
CA ASP A 276 5.24 14.89 23.24
C ASP A 276 4.70 14.80 21.81
N LEU A 277 4.47 13.58 21.32
CA LEU A 277 3.96 13.33 19.96
C LEU A 277 2.59 13.97 19.75
N ILE A 278 1.69 13.82 20.73
CA ILE A 278 0.36 14.43 20.72
C ILE A 278 0.47 15.95 20.68
N SER A 279 1.32 16.54 21.52
CA SER A 279 1.51 17.99 21.59
C SER A 279 2.06 18.56 20.28
N TRP A 280 3.07 17.91 19.68
CA TRP A 280 3.65 18.36 18.42
C TRP A 280 2.64 18.27 17.28
N SER A 281 1.88 17.17 17.20
CA SER A 281 0.86 16.99 16.18
C SER A 281 -0.28 17.98 16.32
N TYR A 282 -0.80 18.16 17.53
CA TYR A 282 -1.90 19.10 17.79
C TYR A 282 -1.50 20.52 17.40
N GLY A 283 -0.28 20.95 17.75
CA GLY A 283 0.26 22.26 17.38
C GLY A 283 0.47 22.46 15.87
N ALA A 284 0.53 21.39 15.07
CA ALA A 284 0.63 21.48 13.62
C ALA A 284 -0.71 21.82 12.94
N TYR A 285 -1.85 21.56 13.61
CA TYR A 285 -3.17 21.94 13.13
C TYR A 285 -3.43 23.43 13.33
N LYS A 286 -3.47 24.20 12.23
CA LYS A 286 -3.69 25.66 12.27
C LYS A 286 -5.17 26.07 12.32
N ASN A 287 -6.06 25.26 11.74
CA ASN A 287 -7.45 25.63 11.45
C ASN A 287 -8.43 24.58 11.97
N LEU A 288 -8.31 24.18 13.24
CA LEU A 288 -9.33 23.31 13.83
C LEU A 288 -10.68 24.05 13.95
N PRO A 289 -11.82 23.35 13.83
CA PRO A 289 -13.14 23.91 14.12
C PRO A 289 -13.19 24.52 15.53
N LYS A 290 -14.10 25.50 15.74
CA LYS A 290 -14.25 26.16 17.04
C LYS A 290 -14.66 25.18 18.16
N GLU A 291 -15.37 24.12 17.79
CA GLU A 291 -15.85 23.07 18.69
C GLU A 291 -14.81 21.97 18.92
N ALA A 292 -13.60 22.10 18.37
CA ALA A 292 -12.54 21.14 18.59
C ALA A 292 -12.13 21.09 20.06
N LEU A 293 -11.78 19.89 20.52
CA LEU A 293 -11.30 19.65 21.88
C LEU A 293 -9.94 20.33 22.08
N SER A 294 -9.67 20.76 23.33
CA SER A 294 -8.38 21.34 23.71
C SER A 294 -7.27 20.28 23.68
N LEU A 295 -6.00 20.71 23.63
CA LEU A 295 -4.86 19.80 23.73
C LEU A 295 -4.93 18.91 24.98
N GLU A 296 -5.34 19.46 26.12
CA GLU A 296 -5.47 18.71 27.37
C GLU A 296 -6.52 17.59 27.25
N GLN A 297 -7.68 17.90 26.68
CA GLN A 297 -8.75 16.91 26.45
C GLN A 297 -8.29 15.83 25.47
N VAL A 298 -7.69 16.22 24.34
CA VAL A 298 -7.18 15.27 23.34
C VAL A 298 -6.10 14.37 23.95
N ASN A 299 -5.21 14.92 24.78
CA ASN A 299 -4.16 14.15 25.44
C ASN A 299 -4.77 13.13 26.41
N GLN A 300 -5.68 13.55 27.29
CA GLN A 300 -6.39 12.66 28.21
C GLN A 300 -7.14 11.54 27.47
N ASP A 301 -7.87 11.91 26.42
CA ASP A 301 -8.69 10.97 25.65
C ASP A 301 -7.84 9.96 24.88
N LEU A 302 -6.72 10.40 24.28
CA LEU A 302 -5.81 9.50 23.58
C LEU A 302 -5.07 8.59 24.56
N LEU A 303 -4.58 9.10 25.70
CA LEU A 303 -3.93 8.27 26.71
C LEU A 303 -4.87 7.20 27.28
N ALA A 304 -6.17 7.49 27.40
CA ALA A 304 -7.17 6.49 27.79
C ALA A 304 -7.53 5.50 26.67
N PHE A 305 -7.21 5.85 25.41
CA PHE A 305 -7.50 5.04 24.24
C PHE A 305 -6.36 4.06 23.89
N PHE A 306 -5.10 4.46 24.12
CA PHE A 306 -3.92 3.59 24.02
C PHE A 306 -3.93 2.51 25.10
#